data_AF-A0A0C9YLM0-F1
#
_entry.id   AF-A0A0C9YLM0-F1
#
_cell.length_a   1.000
_cell.length_b   1.000
_cell.length_c   1.000
_cell.angle_alpha   90.00
_cell.angle_beta   90.00
_cell.angle_gamma   90.00
#
_symmetry.space_group_name_H-M   'P 1'
#
loop_
_entity.id
_entity.type
_entity.pdbx_description
1 polymer ?
#
loop_
_entity_poly.entity_id
_entity_poly.type
_entity_poly.pdbx_seq_one_letter_code
_entity_poly.pdbx_strand_id
1 'polypeptide(L)'
;MSATQPLRISYIELRSAKDVEYIEVLFPGCRRSIRQQDKNHFREEFPQPLTVQGEALSFLVRWKKWYSFCKPCVSNIQINVRDVLSDSRSHKFRAEHSKLDITIGLSSDHPPADVVPTQGKSTPSSNDSLRPTTEALLDQCPRFRILVIGQSGVGKSTLIQRAFGIEQASAENLKPGCAVIEEELVSPQNDRFVLHDSNGFEPADNVNCDAVKLFITERKKRELVKDQLHAV
;
A
#
# COMPACT_ATOMS: atom_id res chain seq x y z
N MET A 1 22.23 -18.82 10.59
CA MET A 1 21.11 -18.20 9.86
C MET A 1 20.50 -17.17 10.80
N SER A 2 20.65 -15.89 10.49
CA SER A 2 20.29 -14.80 11.41
C SER A 2 18.77 -14.77 11.59
N ALA A 3 18.30 -15.00 12.82
CA ALA A 3 16.90 -14.80 13.18
C ALA A 3 16.53 -13.34 12.89
N THR A 4 15.61 -13.13 11.96
CA THR A 4 15.10 -11.79 11.65
C THR A 4 14.39 -11.29 12.90
N GLN A 5 14.88 -10.22 13.50
CA GLN A 5 14.32 -9.68 14.72
C GLN A 5 12.87 -9.23 14.44
N PRO A 6 11.86 -9.75 15.18
CA PRO A 6 10.48 -9.36 14.95
C PRO A 6 10.26 -7.91 15.36
N LEU A 7 9.57 -7.15 14.52
CA LEU A 7 9.21 -5.77 14.83
C LEU A 7 8.11 -5.75 15.90
N ARG A 8 8.41 -5.16 17.05
CA ARG A 8 7.47 -5.03 18.18
C ARG A 8 7.13 -3.56 18.40
N ILE A 9 5.85 -3.23 18.23
CA ILE A 9 5.35 -1.86 18.28
C ILE A 9 4.71 -1.60 19.65
N SER A 10 5.21 -0.60 20.37
CA SER A 10 4.66 -0.16 21.65
C SER A 10 3.58 0.91 21.49
N TYR A 11 3.69 1.78 20.49
CA TYR A 11 2.66 2.76 20.16
C TYR A 11 2.75 3.19 18.70
N ILE A 12 1.66 3.74 18.19
CA ILE A 12 1.65 4.46 16.91
C ILE A 12 1.04 5.84 17.16
N GLU A 13 1.71 6.88 16.69
CA GLU A 13 1.24 8.27 16.70
C GLU A 13 1.26 8.81 15.26
N LEU A 14 0.18 9.44 14.83
CA LEU A 14 0.08 10.11 13.53
C LEU A 14 -0.42 11.54 13.71
N ARG A 15 0.21 12.47 13.01
CA ARG A 15 -0.22 13.87 12.93
C ARG A 15 -0.44 14.26 11.49
N SER A 16 -1.58 14.88 11.21
CA SER A 16 -1.96 15.25 9.85
C SER A 16 -2.08 16.75 9.71
N ALA A 17 -1.52 17.31 8.64
CA ALA A 17 -1.75 18.70 8.25
C ALA A 17 -3.11 18.91 7.54
N LYS A 18 -3.87 17.84 7.28
CA LYS A 18 -5.21 17.85 6.67
C LYS A 18 -6.25 17.23 7.59
N ASP A 19 -7.52 17.55 7.38
CA ASP A 19 -8.62 16.98 8.16
C ASP A 19 -8.83 15.48 7.83
N VAL A 20 -8.68 14.64 8.85
CA VAL A 20 -8.82 13.18 8.75
C VAL A 20 -10.09 12.72 9.45
N GLU A 21 -10.83 11.81 8.82
CA GLU A 21 -12.06 11.20 9.34
C GLU A 21 -11.74 10.04 10.28
N TYR A 22 -10.91 9.09 9.84
CA TYR A 22 -10.35 8.02 10.67
C TYR A 22 -9.11 7.41 10.03
N ILE A 23 -8.32 6.66 10.82
CA ILE A 23 -7.13 5.93 10.39
C ILE A 23 -7.20 4.49 10.88
N GLU A 24 -6.86 3.52 10.04
CA GLU A 24 -6.62 2.13 10.43
C GLU A 24 -5.19 1.71 10.11
N VAL A 25 -4.58 0.91 10.99
CA VAL A 25 -3.34 0.17 10.71
C VAL A 25 -3.68 -1.28 10.33
N LEU A 26 -3.00 -1.79 9.31
CA LEU A 26 -3.17 -3.13 8.76
C LEU A 26 -1.82 -3.82 8.58
N PHE A 27 -1.75 -5.08 8.98
CA PHE A 27 -0.68 -6.04 8.65
C PHE A 27 -1.25 -7.45 8.82
N PRO A 28 -0.57 -8.52 8.36
CA PRO A 28 -1.12 -9.87 8.43
C PRO A 28 -1.63 -10.24 9.84
N GLY A 29 -2.91 -10.63 9.91
CA GLY A 29 -3.58 -10.97 11.16
C GLY A 29 -4.03 -9.78 12.03
N CYS A 30 -3.83 -8.53 11.60
CA CYS A 30 -4.25 -7.36 12.36
C CYS A 30 -4.87 -6.26 11.48
N ARG A 31 -6.04 -5.79 11.91
CA ARG A 31 -6.66 -4.55 11.44
C ARG A 31 -7.15 -3.80 12.66
N ARG A 32 -6.64 -2.60 12.89
CA ARG A 32 -6.99 -1.80 14.08
C ARG A 32 -7.16 -0.33 13.75
N SER A 33 -8.25 0.25 14.22
CA SER A 33 -8.47 1.71 14.17
C SER A 33 -7.56 2.42 15.17
N ILE A 34 -6.95 3.53 14.77
CA ILE A 34 -6.12 4.37 15.63
C ILE A 34 -7.00 5.49 16.18
N ARG A 35 -7.06 5.59 17.50
CA ARG A 35 -7.95 6.53 18.17
C ARG A 35 -7.53 7.96 17.90
N GLN A 36 -8.52 8.81 17.59
CA GLN A 36 -8.32 10.24 17.51
C GLN A 36 -8.18 10.80 18.93
N GLN A 37 -7.09 11.52 19.19
CA GLN A 37 -6.82 12.16 20.48
C GLN A 37 -7.31 13.61 20.48
N ASP A 38 -6.98 14.35 19.42
CA ASP A 38 -7.40 15.72 19.17
C ASP A 38 -7.56 15.99 17.66
N LYS A 39 -7.68 17.26 17.24
CA LYS A 39 -7.87 17.58 15.82
C LYS A 39 -6.64 17.17 15.01
N ASN A 40 -6.82 16.17 14.15
CA ASN A 40 -5.79 15.65 13.23
C ASN A 40 -4.58 15.00 13.92
N HIS A 41 -4.75 14.59 15.18
CA HIS A 41 -3.79 13.80 15.93
C HIS A 41 -4.42 12.47 16.35
N PHE A 42 -3.76 11.39 15.98
CA PHE A 42 -4.19 10.02 16.24
C PHE A 42 -3.10 9.30 17.00
N ARG A 43 -3.48 8.57 18.05
CA ARG A 43 -2.52 7.79 18.82
C ARG A 43 -3.18 6.56 19.41
N GLU A 44 -2.49 5.44 19.30
CA GLU A 44 -2.87 4.18 19.96
C GLU A 44 -1.63 3.63 20.68
N GLU A 45 -1.80 3.36 21.97
CA GLU A 45 -0.82 2.70 22.82
C GLU A 45 -1.08 1.20 22.86
N PHE A 46 -0.02 0.41 22.89
CA PHE A 46 -0.06 -1.05 22.99
C PHE A 46 0.66 -1.48 24.27
N PRO A 47 -0.06 -1.58 25.41
CA PRO A 47 0.52 -2.03 26.68
C PRO A 47 1.22 -3.39 26.57
N GLN A 48 0.72 -4.24 25.68
CA GLN A 48 1.41 -5.43 25.19
C GLN A 48 1.90 -5.13 23.77
N PRO A 49 3.23 -5.10 23.53
CA PRO A 49 3.79 -4.75 22.24
C PRO A 49 3.24 -5.62 21.12
N LEU A 50 2.76 -4.96 20.07
CA LEU A 50 2.18 -5.59 18.91
C LEU A 50 3.31 -6.18 18.06
N THR A 51 3.33 -7.49 17.88
CA THR A 51 4.32 -8.16 17.03
C THR A 51 3.84 -8.16 15.59
N VAL A 52 4.59 -7.50 14.71
CA VAL A 52 4.25 -7.42 13.29
C VAL A 52 4.75 -8.68 12.59
N GLN A 53 3.81 -9.47 12.08
CA GLN A 53 4.11 -10.63 11.24
C GLN A 53 3.95 -10.21 9.78
N GLY A 54 5.04 -9.87 9.10
CA GLY A 54 5.00 -9.45 7.69
C GLY A 54 6.13 -8.51 7.30
N GLU A 55 6.20 -8.17 6.01
CA GLU A 55 7.24 -7.28 5.47
C GLU A 55 6.87 -5.79 5.54
N ALA A 56 5.60 -5.46 5.76
CA ALA A 56 5.13 -4.08 5.78
C ALA A 56 3.92 -3.85 6.68
N LEU A 57 3.76 -2.58 7.08
CA LEU A 57 2.60 -2.02 7.74
C LEU A 57 1.85 -1.12 6.75
N SER A 58 0.54 -1.19 6.69
CA SER A 58 -0.29 -0.29 5.88
C SER A 58 -1.17 0.59 6.78
N PHE A 59 -1.28 1.86 6.43
CA PHE A 59 -2.17 2.83 7.05
C PHE A 59 -3.26 3.21 6.06
N LEU A 60 -4.50 2.83 6.35
CA LEU A 60 -5.67 3.26 5.60
C LEU A 60 -6.18 4.56 6.22
N VAL A 61 -6.04 5.66 5.49
CA VAL A 61 -6.39 7.01 5.95
C VAL A 61 -7.58 7.49 5.15
N ARG A 62 -8.69 7.79 5.84
CA ARG A 62 -9.86 8.40 5.20
C ARG A 62 -9.90 9.89 5.53
N TRP A 63 -9.92 10.72 4.50
CA TRP A 63 -9.89 12.17 4.64
C TRP A 63 -11.30 12.76 4.73
N LYS A 64 -11.48 13.82 5.52
CA LYS A 64 -12.76 14.54 5.58
C LYS A 64 -13.00 15.29 4.28
N LYS A 65 -14.28 15.47 3.95
CA LYS A 65 -14.70 16.27 2.80
C LYS A 65 -14.31 17.74 3.02
N TRP A 66 -13.58 18.29 2.07
CA TRP A 66 -13.28 19.73 2.05
C TRP A 66 -14.49 20.56 1.56
N TYR A 67 -15.38 19.99 0.73
CA TYR A 67 -16.70 20.53 0.37
C TYR A 67 -17.73 19.40 0.22
N SER A 68 -19.03 19.71 0.38
CA SER A 68 -20.13 18.72 0.30
C SER A 68 -20.16 17.91 -1.00
N PHE A 69 -19.67 18.47 -2.10
CA PHE A 69 -19.60 17.83 -3.43
C PHE A 69 -18.32 17.00 -3.66
N CYS A 70 -17.32 17.07 -2.78
CA CYS A 70 -16.12 16.25 -2.89
C CYS A 70 -16.36 14.87 -2.27
N LYS A 71 -15.96 13.80 -2.99
CA LYS A 71 -15.98 12.44 -2.46
C LYS A 71 -14.87 12.27 -1.40
N PRO A 72 -15.13 11.54 -0.30
CA PRO A 72 -14.07 11.16 0.64
C PRO A 72 -12.98 10.41 -0.13
N CYS A 73 -11.73 10.83 0.02
CA CYS A 73 -10.60 10.07 -0.51
C CYS A 73 -10.05 9.15 0.57
N VAL A 74 -9.60 7.97 0.16
CA VAL A 74 -8.93 7.01 1.02
C VAL A 74 -7.52 6.83 0.48
N SER A 75 -6.53 6.99 1.34
CA SER A 75 -5.12 6.76 1.02
C SER A 75 -4.64 5.51 1.74
N ASN A 76 -3.82 4.71 1.07
CA ASN A 76 -3.09 3.61 1.69
C ASN A 76 -1.60 3.99 1.70
N ILE A 77 -1.02 4.09 2.89
CA ILE A 77 0.39 4.40 3.10
C ILE A 77 1.07 3.14 3.61
N GLN A 78 2.11 2.67 2.92
CA GLN A 78 2.82 1.46 3.29
C GLN A 78 4.21 1.79 3.83
N ILE A 79 4.59 1.15 4.94
CA ILE A 79 5.91 1.30 5.58
C ILE A 79 6.55 -0.07 5.65
N ASN A 80 7.76 -0.22 5.10
CA ASN A 80 8.49 -1.48 5.13
C ASN A 80 9.05 -1.73 6.54
N VAL A 81 8.86 -2.94 7.05
CA VAL A 81 9.35 -3.35 8.37
C VAL A 81 10.88 -3.26 8.44
N ARG A 82 11.60 -3.52 7.33
CA ARG A 82 13.06 -3.41 7.28
C ARG A 82 13.53 -1.98 7.50
N ASP A 83 12.81 -1.00 6.95
CA ASP A 83 13.15 0.41 7.12
C ASP A 83 13.00 0.82 8.60
N VAL A 84 11.90 0.38 9.23
CA VAL A 84 11.63 0.60 10.66
C VAL A 84 12.72 -0.03 11.54
N LEU A 85 13.14 -1.26 11.22
CA LEU A 85 14.18 -1.98 11.97
C LEU A 85 15.57 -1.40 11.73
N SER A 86 15.83 -0.83 10.56
CA SER A 86 17.12 -0.20 10.24
C SER A 86 17.38 1.09 11.05
N ASP A 87 16.30 1.78 11.45
CA ASP A 87 16.32 3.00 12.28
C ASP A 87 16.19 2.71 13.79
N SER A 88 16.26 1.43 14.19
CA SER A 88 15.93 0.96 15.55
C SER A 88 16.80 1.52 16.69
N ARG A 89 17.91 2.22 16.38
CA ARG A 89 18.80 2.84 17.39
C ARG A 89 18.11 3.88 18.27
N SER A 90 16.97 4.40 17.85
CA SER A 90 16.28 5.51 18.54
C SER A 90 15.00 5.10 19.29
N HIS A 91 14.70 3.79 19.38
CA HIS A 91 13.45 3.23 19.96
C HIS A 91 12.15 3.77 19.33
N LYS A 92 12.25 4.54 18.25
CA LYS A 92 11.11 5.10 17.51
C LYS A 92 11.51 5.25 16.05
N PHE A 93 10.57 5.03 15.15
CA PHE A 93 10.75 5.32 13.73
C PHE A 93 9.87 6.52 13.36
N ARG A 94 10.35 7.36 12.44
CA ARG A 94 9.57 8.48 11.90
C ARG A 94 9.61 8.51 10.38
N ALA A 95 8.45 8.74 9.79
CA ALA A 95 8.30 8.99 8.35
C ALA A 95 7.24 10.06 8.12
N GLU A 96 7.46 10.92 7.13
CA GLU A 96 6.44 11.84 6.62
C GLU A 96 5.94 11.30 5.27
N HIS A 97 4.63 11.11 5.14
CA HIS A 97 4.03 10.66 3.88
C HIS A 97 2.73 11.40 3.60
N SER A 98 2.62 12.02 2.43
CA SER A 98 1.37 12.67 1.98
C SER A 98 0.77 13.70 2.97
N LYS A 99 1.61 14.44 3.70
CA LYS A 99 1.25 15.38 4.80
C LYS A 99 0.76 14.72 6.10
N LEU A 100 1.13 13.46 6.29
CA LEU A 100 0.93 12.69 7.51
C LEU A 100 2.31 12.38 8.10
N ASP A 101 2.58 12.90 9.29
CA ASP A 101 3.73 12.53 10.09
C ASP A 101 3.39 11.26 10.86
N ILE A 102 4.12 10.18 10.62
CA ILE A 102 3.93 8.86 11.22
C ILE A 102 5.09 8.59 12.17
N THR A 103 4.77 8.31 13.43
CA THR A 103 5.73 7.89 14.45
C THR A 103 5.35 6.50 14.97
N ILE A 104 6.29 5.57 14.92
CA ILE A 104 6.10 4.21 15.44
C ILE A 104 7.06 4.01 16.61
N GLY A 105 6.52 3.81 17.81
CA GLY A 105 7.30 3.44 18.98
C GLY A 105 7.67 1.96 18.97
N LEU A 106 8.95 1.66 19.22
CA LEU A 106 9.46 0.30 19.26
C LEU A 106 9.65 -0.16 20.70
N SER A 107 9.28 -1.41 20.98
CA SER A 107 9.58 -2.05 22.25
C SER A 107 10.90 -2.82 22.14
N SER A 108 11.88 -2.47 22.97
CA SER A 108 13.12 -3.21 23.12
C SER A 108 12.94 -4.30 24.18
N ASP A 109 12.86 -5.56 23.79
CA ASP A 109 13.11 -6.65 24.75
C ASP A 109 14.62 -6.83 24.87
N HIS A 110 15.20 -6.29 25.94
CA HIS A 110 16.32 -7.00 26.55
C HIS A 110 15.73 -8.25 27.21
N PRO A 111 16.20 -9.47 26.91
CA PRO A 111 15.92 -10.59 27.81
C PRO A 111 16.47 -10.21 29.18
N PRO A 112 15.73 -10.45 30.28
CA PRO A 112 16.31 -10.35 31.61
C PRO A 112 17.55 -11.26 31.63
N ALA A 113 18.69 -10.69 32.03
CA ALA A 113 19.82 -11.51 32.43
C ALA A 113 19.35 -12.50 33.51
N ASP A 114 19.94 -13.69 33.46
CA ASP A 114 19.81 -14.80 34.40
C ASP A 114 18.60 -15.73 34.19
N VAL A 115 18.78 -16.83 33.43
CA VAL A 115 18.86 -18.21 33.97
C VAL A 115 19.65 -19.11 32.99
N VAL A 116 20.59 -19.86 33.58
CA VAL A 116 21.56 -20.84 33.07
C VAL A 116 20.98 -21.94 32.13
N PRO A 117 21.76 -22.46 31.14
CA PRO A 117 21.28 -23.48 30.20
C PRO A 117 21.36 -24.90 30.78
N THR A 118 20.34 -25.74 30.52
CA THR A 118 20.50 -27.20 30.61
C THR A 118 19.93 -27.86 29.34
N GLN A 119 20.79 -28.62 28.66
CA GLN A 119 20.49 -29.43 27.48
C GLN A 119 19.38 -30.45 27.72
N GLY A 120 18.57 -30.74 26.70
CA GLY A 120 17.76 -31.95 26.70
C GLY A 120 16.78 -32.09 25.55
N LYS A 121 17.18 -32.93 24.58
CA LYS A 121 16.33 -33.85 23.80
C LYS A 121 15.66 -33.30 22.53
N SER A 122 16.23 -33.77 21.42
CA SER A 122 15.74 -33.72 20.05
C SER A 122 14.36 -34.37 19.88
N THR A 123 13.46 -33.65 19.22
CA THR A 123 12.29 -34.19 18.52
C THR A 123 12.26 -33.60 17.10
N PRO A 124 11.88 -34.39 16.07
CA PRO A 124 12.06 -34.00 14.68
C PRO A 124 11.07 -32.91 14.30
N SER A 125 11.57 -31.74 13.88
CA SER A 125 10.74 -30.64 13.41
C SER A 125 10.28 -30.92 11.98
N SER A 126 9.11 -31.52 11.84
CA SER A 126 8.28 -31.34 10.66
C SER A 126 7.72 -29.92 10.69
N ASN A 127 8.56 -28.94 10.36
CA ASN A 127 8.14 -27.56 10.09
C ASN A 127 7.49 -27.52 8.71
N ASP A 128 6.31 -28.13 8.58
CA ASP A 128 5.35 -27.71 7.56
C ASP A 128 4.81 -26.35 8.03
N SER A 129 5.63 -25.33 7.82
CA SER A 129 5.25 -23.94 8.00
C SER A 129 4.07 -23.70 7.08
N LEU A 130 2.90 -23.49 7.68
CA LEU A 130 1.68 -23.12 6.99
C LEU A 130 1.95 -21.79 6.26
N ARG A 131 2.43 -21.86 5.01
CA ARG A 131 2.53 -20.71 4.13
C ARG A 131 1.15 -20.07 4.08
N PRO A 132 0.99 -18.81 4.50
CA PRO A 132 -0.27 -18.11 4.36
C PRO A 132 -0.69 -18.22 2.90
N THR A 133 -1.93 -18.64 2.63
CA THR A 133 -2.45 -18.73 1.26
C THR A 133 -2.33 -17.40 0.51
N THR A 134 -2.26 -16.28 1.24
CA THR A 134 -1.99 -14.96 0.69
C THR A 134 -0.62 -14.86 -0.01
N GLU A 135 0.44 -15.50 0.50
CA GLU A 135 1.75 -15.49 -0.17
C GLU A 135 1.70 -16.24 -1.50
N ALA A 136 1.08 -17.42 -1.51
CA ALA A 136 0.87 -18.19 -2.74
C ALA A 136 0.02 -17.44 -3.79
N LEU A 137 -0.90 -16.58 -3.36
CA LEU A 137 -1.67 -15.71 -4.26
C LEU A 137 -0.85 -14.52 -4.78
N LEU A 138 -0.02 -13.91 -3.92
CA LEU A 138 0.87 -12.81 -4.30
C LEU A 138 1.99 -13.28 -5.24
N ASP A 139 2.41 -14.54 -5.17
CA ASP A 139 3.35 -15.18 -6.09
C ASP A 139 2.72 -15.40 -7.48
N GLN A 140 1.45 -15.81 -7.52
CA GLN A 140 0.71 -16.00 -8.78
C GLN A 140 0.36 -14.66 -9.46
N CYS A 141 0.09 -13.62 -8.67
CA CYS A 141 -0.21 -12.28 -9.14
C CYS A 141 0.62 -11.22 -8.39
N PRO A 142 1.87 -10.96 -8.83
CA PRO A 142 2.73 -9.98 -8.20
C PRO A 142 2.23 -8.54 -8.41
N ARG A 143 1.45 -8.28 -9.46
CA ARG A 143 1.02 -6.93 -9.82
C ARG A 143 -0.45 -6.85 -10.20
N PHE A 144 -1.17 -5.98 -9.51
CA PHE A 144 -2.57 -5.63 -9.76
C PHE A 144 -2.66 -4.57 -10.86
N ARG A 145 -3.21 -4.98 -12.01
CA ARG A 145 -3.35 -4.17 -13.23
C ARG A 145 -4.72 -3.51 -13.32
N ILE A 146 -4.72 -2.18 -13.45
CA ILE A 146 -5.90 -1.33 -13.51
C ILE A 146 -5.90 -0.59 -14.83
N LEU A 147 -7.00 -0.65 -15.56
CA LEU A 147 -7.24 0.21 -16.71
C LEU A 147 -8.03 1.45 -16.27
N VAL A 148 -7.60 2.64 -16.66
CA VAL A 148 -8.32 3.90 -16.40
C VAL A 148 -8.94 4.38 -17.70
N ILE A 149 -10.27 4.45 -17.74
CA ILE A 149 -11.04 4.89 -18.91
C ILE A 149 -11.84 6.15 -18.64
N GLY A 150 -12.10 6.95 -19.69
CA GLY A 150 -12.88 8.17 -19.55
C GLY A 150 -12.68 9.18 -20.68
N GLN A 151 -13.60 10.15 -20.77
CA GLN A 151 -13.59 11.19 -21.79
C GLN A 151 -12.29 12.01 -21.77
N SER A 152 -11.98 12.63 -22.90
CA SER A 152 -10.90 13.61 -22.98
C SER A 152 -11.15 14.75 -21.98
N GLY A 153 -10.10 15.18 -21.27
CA GLY A 153 -10.19 16.26 -20.29
C GLY A 153 -10.91 15.96 -18.96
N VAL A 154 -11.43 14.73 -18.74
CA VAL A 154 -12.16 14.39 -17.48
C VAL A 154 -11.25 14.33 -16.23
N GLY A 155 -9.93 14.33 -16.43
CA GLY A 155 -8.93 14.33 -15.34
C GLY A 155 -8.29 12.96 -15.05
N LYS A 156 -8.27 12.02 -16.00
CA LYS A 156 -7.60 10.70 -15.84
C LYS A 156 -6.14 10.84 -15.44
N SER A 157 -5.38 11.62 -16.20
CA SER A 157 -3.96 11.92 -15.97
C SER A 157 -3.73 12.52 -14.58
N THR A 158 -4.58 13.45 -14.15
CA THR A 158 -4.57 14.03 -12.80
C THR A 158 -4.85 12.96 -11.73
N LEU A 159 -5.81 12.07 -11.96
CA LEU A 159 -6.13 10.97 -11.04
C LEU A 159 -4.93 10.03 -10.90
N ILE A 160 -4.32 9.61 -12.02
CA ILE A 160 -3.15 8.72 -12.03
C ILE A 160 -1.99 9.35 -11.27
N GLN A 161 -1.66 10.61 -11.58
CA GLN A 161 -0.59 11.34 -10.90
C GLN A 161 -0.85 11.49 -9.40
N ARG A 162 -2.07 11.88 -8.99
CA ARG A 162 -2.38 12.21 -7.59
C ARG A 162 -2.63 10.99 -6.72
N ALA A 163 -3.25 9.94 -7.25
CA ALA A 163 -3.59 8.73 -6.50
C ALA A 163 -2.45 7.71 -6.49
N PHE A 164 -1.68 7.62 -7.58
CA PHE A 164 -0.63 6.62 -7.76
C PHE A 164 0.77 7.22 -7.85
N GLY A 165 0.92 8.54 -7.79
CA GLY A 165 2.22 9.21 -7.72
C GLY A 165 3.08 9.05 -8.98
N ILE A 166 2.45 8.78 -10.13
CA ILE A 166 3.11 8.56 -11.42
C ILE A 166 3.20 9.90 -12.16
N GLU A 167 4.37 10.52 -12.13
CA GLU A 167 4.61 11.82 -12.79
C GLU A 167 4.67 11.72 -14.31
N GLN A 168 4.93 10.53 -14.85
CA GLN A 168 4.86 10.24 -16.29
C GLN A 168 3.46 10.43 -16.86
N ALA A 169 2.43 10.40 -16.00
CA ALA A 169 1.06 10.74 -16.37
C ALA A 169 0.78 12.25 -16.36
N SER A 170 1.75 13.12 -16.05
CA SER A 170 1.57 14.57 -16.03
C SER A 170 1.40 15.15 -17.44
N ALA A 171 0.49 16.12 -17.55
CA ALA A 171 0.15 16.85 -18.77
C ALA A 171 1.34 17.60 -19.43
N GLU A 172 2.47 17.71 -18.74
CA GLU A 172 3.69 18.33 -19.26
C GLU A 172 4.48 17.42 -20.22
N ASN A 173 4.33 16.08 -20.13
CA ASN A 173 5.02 15.11 -20.99
C ASN A 173 4.09 14.32 -21.91
N LEU A 174 2.80 14.26 -21.60
CA LEU A 174 1.78 13.61 -22.43
C LEU A 174 0.88 14.67 -23.04
N LYS A 175 0.98 14.88 -24.35
CA LYS A 175 -0.05 15.62 -25.09
C LYS A 175 -1.41 14.99 -24.78
N PRO A 176 -2.44 15.78 -24.39
CA PRO A 176 -3.79 15.28 -24.29
C PRO A 176 -4.16 14.55 -25.57
N GLY A 177 -4.62 13.30 -25.48
CA GLY A 177 -4.91 12.49 -26.66
C GLY A 177 -3.82 11.48 -27.07
N CYS A 178 -2.68 11.40 -26.37
CA CYS A 178 -1.53 10.56 -26.77
C CYS A 178 -1.23 9.39 -25.82
N ALA A 179 -2.16 9.00 -24.96
CA ALA A 179 -1.96 7.83 -24.10
C ALA A 179 -1.87 6.54 -24.94
N VAL A 180 -0.88 5.70 -24.65
CA VAL A 180 -0.70 4.37 -25.24
C VAL A 180 -1.20 3.34 -24.23
N ILE A 181 -2.33 2.69 -24.51
CA ILE A 181 -3.01 1.82 -23.56
C ILE A 181 -2.18 0.57 -23.18
N GLU A 182 -1.27 0.14 -24.06
CA GLU A 182 -0.36 -0.97 -23.80
C GLU A 182 0.77 -0.62 -22.83
N GLU A 183 1.09 0.67 -22.64
CA GLU A 183 2.15 1.12 -21.76
C GLU A 183 1.78 0.87 -20.30
N GLU A 184 2.71 0.27 -19.55
CA GLU A 184 2.55 0.01 -18.12
C GLU A 184 3.07 1.21 -17.33
N LEU A 185 2.15 1.94 -16.70
CA LEU A 185 2.47 2.99 -15.75
C LEU A 185 2.62 2.36 -14.36
N VAL A 186 3.87 2.20 -13.92
CA VAL A 186 4.19 1.60 -12.61
C VAL A 186 4.31 2.71 -11.57
N SER A 187 3.61 2.56 -10.45
CA SER A 187 3.74 3.51 -9.34
C SER A 187 5.12 3.37 -8.69
N PRO A 188 5.93 4.44 -8.61
CA PRO A 188 7.19 4.39 -7.88
C PRO A 188 6.98 4.24 -6.36
N GLN A 189 5.78 4.57 -5.84
CA GLN A 189 5.43 4.40 -4.44
C GLN A 189 4.90 2.99 -4.12
N ASN A 190 4.41 2.26 -5.13
CA ASN A 190 3.93 0.89 -4.95
C ASN A 190 4.01 0.09 -6.26
N ASP A 191 5.05 -0.72 -6.39
CA ASP A 191 5.33 -1.54 -7.58
C ASP A 191 4.35 -2.71 -7.77
N ARG A 192 3.45 -2.95 -6.80
CA ARG A 192 2.35 -3.92 -6.90
C ARG A 192 1.21 -3.38 -7.77
N PHE A 193 1.17 -2.09 -8.10
CA PHE A 193 0.16 -1.53 -9.00
C PHE A 193 0.76 -1.20 -10.37
N VAL A 194 0.00 -1.57 -11.40
CA VAL A 194 0.28 -1.22 -12.78
C VAL A 194 -0.97 -0.57 -13.35
N LEU A 195 -0.81 0.59 -13.94
CA LEU A 195 -1.88 1.33 -14.56
C LEU A 195 -1.73 1.33 -16.08
N HIS A 196 -2.87 1.25 -16.76
CA HIS A 196 -3.02 1.49 -18.18
C HIS A 196 -3.91 2.71 -18.35
N ASP A 197 -3.45 3.73 -19.06
CA ASP A 197 -4.27 4.91 -19.36
C ASP A 197 -4.88 4.76 -20.75
N SER A 198 -6.20 4.81 -20.86
CA SER A 198 -6.83 4.85 -22.17
C SER A 198 -6.70 6.24 -22.78
N ASN A 199 -6.79 6.30 -24.09
CA ASN A 199 -6.99 7.60 -24.71
C ASN A 199 -8.33 8.22 -24.26
N GLY A 200 -8.40 9.55 -24.28
CA GLY A 200 -9.64 10.27 -24.00
C GLY A 200 -10.68 10.04 -25.11
N PHE A 201 -11.89 9.64 -24.75
CA PHE A 201 -12.97 9.57 -25.72
C PHE A 201 -13.49 10.96 -26.07
N GLU A 202 -13.72 11.20 -27.35
CA GLU A 202 -14.43 12.36 -27.90
C GLU A 202 -15.78 11.93 -28.51
N PRO A 203 -16.73 12.86 -28.72
CA PRO A 203 -17.98 12.54 -29.42
C PRO A 203 -17.71 11.95 -30.82
N ALA A 204 -18.35 10.83 -31.14
CA ALA A 204 -18.18 10.06 -32.38
C ALA A 204 -16.82 9.34 -32.56
N ASP A 205 -16.01 9.21 -31.51
CA ASP A 205 -14.72 8.54 -31.54
C ASP A 205 -14.84 7.02 -31.34
N ASN A 206 -15.24 6.32 -32.41
CA ASN A 206 -15.38 4.87 -32.41
C ASN A 206 -14.02 4.15 -32.32
N VAL A 207 -12.95 4.78 -32.81
CA VAL A 207 -11.60 4.18 -32.89
C VAL A 207 -11.03 3.93 -31.49
N ASN A 208 -11.11 4.93 -30.61
CA ASN A 208 -10.67 4.77 -29.23
C ASN A 208 -11.52 3.75 -28.46
N CYS A 209 -12.83 3.65 -28.77
CA CYS A 209 -13.72 2.67 -28.14
C CYS A 209 -13.33 1.23 -28.49
N ASP A 210 -13.06 0.96 -29.76
CA ASP A 210 -12.70 -0.38 -30.22
C ASP A 210 -11.29 -0.79 -29.75
N ALA A 211 -10.35 0.15 -29.69
CA ALA A 211 -9.03 -0.09 -29.09
C ALA A 211 -9.13 -0.53 -27.62
N VAL A 212 -9.96 0.14 -26.83
CA VAL A 212 -10.19 -0.23 -25.42
C VAL A 212 -10.85 -1.61 -25.29
N LYS A 213 -11.87 -1.90 -26.10
CA LYS A 213 -12.52 -3.23 -26.09
C LYS A 213 -11.55 -4.34 -26.48
N LEU A 214 -10.73 -4.11 -27.50
CA LEU A 214 -9.71 -5.04 -27.94
C LEU A 214 -8.70 -5.29 -26.81
N PHE A 215 -8.18 -4.23 -26.19
CA PHE A 215 -7.25 -4.32 -25.08
C PHE A 215 -7.81 -5.12 -23.90
N ILE A 216 -9.05 -4.83 -23.47
CA ILE A 216 -9.72 -5.59 -22.40
C ILE A 216 -9.85 -7.07 -22.78
N THR A 217 -10.26 -7.35 -24.02
CA THR A 217 -10.44 -8.72 -24.51
C THR A 217 -9.12 -9.49 -24.56
N GLU A 218 -8.06 -8.87 -25.07
CA GLU A 218 -6.73 -9.48 -25.16
C GLU A 218 -6.09 -9.68 -23.79
N ARG A 219 -6.29 -8.74 -22.85
CA ARG A 219 -5.87 -8.90 -21.45
C ARG A 219 -6.62 -10.02 -20.76
N LYS A 220 -7.93 -10.15 -20.97
CA LYS A 220 -8.76 -11.23 -20.41
C LYS A 220 -8.36 -12.62 -20.92
N LYS A 221 -7.87 -12.72 -22.16
CA LYS A 221 -7.42 -13.99 -22.78
C LYS A 221 -6.05 -14.45 -22.29
N ARG A 222 -5.29 -13.64 -21.55
CA ARG A 222 -3.96 -14.04 -21.08
C ARG A 222 -4.07 -15.25 -20.15
N GLU A 223 -3.21 -16.25 -20.38
CA GLU A 223 -3.22 -17.49 -19.59
C GLU A 223 -2.83 -17.24 -18.13
N LEU A 224 -1.83 -16.38 -17.91
CA LEU A 224 -1.34 -16.07 -16.58
C LEU A 224 -2.13 -14.90 -15.98
N VAL A 225 -2.67 -15.11 -14.78
CA VAL A 225 -3.43 -14.09 -14.02
C VAL A 225 -2.62 -12.80 -13.87
N LYS A 226 -1.32 -12.91 -13.66
CA LYS A 226 -0.42 -11.76 -13.58
C LYS A 226 -0.44 -10.88 -14.82
N ASP A 227 -0.85 -11.35 -16.00
CA ASP A 227 -0.86 -10.56 -17.23
C ASP A 227 -2.26 -10.00 -17.57
N GLN A 228 -3.29 -10.42 -16.82
CA GLN A 228 -4.67 -9.98 -17.00
C GLN A 228 -4.94 -8.60 -16.38
N LEU A 229 -6.04 -7.97 -16.80
CA LEU A 229 -6.60 -6.81 -16.10
C LEU A 229 -7.39 -7.29 -14.88
N HIS A 230 -7.26 -6.56 -13.79
CA HIS A 230 -7.92 -6.87 -12.52
C HIS A 230 -9.03 -5.87 -12.18
N ALA A 231 -8.95 -4.65 -12.71
CA ALA A 231 -9.96 -3.62 -12.58
C ALA A 231 -9.99 -2.73 -13.83
N VAL A 232 -11.16 -2.14 -14.10
CA VAL A 232 -11.45 -1.14 -15.14
C VAL A 232 -12.28 -0.02 -14.51
#